data_AF-A0A8T4KVR5-F1
#
_entry.id   AF-A0A8T4KVR5-F1
#
_cell.length_a   1.000
_cell.length_b   1.000
_cell.length_c   1.000
_cell.angle_alpha   90.00
_cell.angle_beta   90.00
_cell.angle_gamma   90.00
#
_symmetry.space_group_name_H-M   'P 1'
#
loop_
_entity.id
_entity.type
_entity.pdbx_description
1 polymer ?
#
loop_
_entity_poly.entity_id
_entity_poly.type
_entity_poly.pdbx_seq_one_letter_code
_entity_poly.pdbx_strand_id
1 'polypeptide(L)'
;MLIPLSSATSLSLPKEFPANTNWSFSVALDPSDSFDATEIYFNEKRIVSAYSNGRALIDAQNGGLVADAFILDSVPEDNSGLILYVSYLGIDSGEYEIRVETLNEGALIESASGTIVVFDAAAKSYADELNGQIDALRKLSKEIENDLNELEKNAGENSAALEQKIAQSKEGISNLQALYSDFNSRANATEETLKENAGAYSKLNEEMQKLKKSLKEYQARLNSLEGSGAATGYATIGGLSIIAIAVAFALLFVVVWKERTKIAELLKRKRAF
;
A
#
# COMPACT_ATOMS: atom_id res chain seq x y z
N MET A 1 -49.42 -22.66 58.58
CA MET A 1 -50.18 -22.63 57.32
C MET A 1 -49.14 -22.72 56.21
N LEU A 2 -48.78 -23.94 55.83
CA LEU A 2 -47.82 -24.20 54.76
C LEU A 2 -48.57 -24.01 53.45
N ILE A 3 -48.09 -23.09 52.62
CA ILE A 3 -48.56 -22.93 51.25
C ILE A 3 -48.03 -24.16 50.49
N PRO A 4 -48.89 -25.05 49.96
CA PRO A 4 -48.41 -26.10 49.09
C PRO A 4 -47.81 -25.42 47.86
N LEU A 5 -46.52 -25.67 47.58
CA LEU A 5 -45.97 -25.36 46.27
C LEU A 5 -46.65 -26.33 45.29
N SER A 6 -47.66 -25.84 44.56
CA SER A 6 -48.15 -26.52 43.36
C SER A 6 -46.99 -26.59 42.38
N SER A 7 -46.42 -27.77 42.22
CA SER A 7 -45.33 -28.02 41.29
C SER A 7 -45.98 -28.58 40.02
N ALA A 8 -45.77 -27.87 38.91
CA ALA A 8 -46.46 -28.11 37.65
C ALA A 8 -45.81 -29.26 36.85
N THR A 9 -46.62 -30.09 36.18
CA THR A 9 -46.19 -31.02 35.12
C THR A 9 -45.22 -30.29 34.20
N SER A 10 -43.97 -30.76 34.14
CA SER A 10 -42.93 -30.09 33.35
C SER A 10 -42.57 -30.91 32.12
N LEU A 11 -42.51 -30.21 30.98
CA LEU A 11 -42.26 -30.79 29.66
C LEU A 11 -40.87 -30.37 29.18
N SER A 12 -39.99 -31.34 28.92
CA SER A 12 -38.64 -31.11 28.41
C SER A 12 -38.55 -31.56 26.96
N LEU A 13 -38.54 -30.60 26.03
CA LEU A 13 -38.49 -30.84 24.59
C LEU A 13 -37.15 -30.40 23.99
N PRO A 14 -36.65 -31.10 22.96
CA PRO A 14 -35.65 -30.50 22.09
C PRO A 14 -36.25 -29.30 21.36
N LYS A 15 -35.52 -28.18 21.33
CA LYS A 15 -35.98 -26.96 20.65
C LYS A 15 -36.04 -27.14 19.13
N GLU A 16 -35.05 -27.83 18.57
CA GLU A 16 -34.93 -28.12 17.14
C GLU A 16 -34.14 -29.40 16.89
N PHE A 17 -34.47 -30.13 15.82
CA PHE A 17 -33.71 -31.31 15.37
C PHE A 17 -33.96 -31.62 13.88
N PRO A 18 -33.09 -32.42 13.23
CA PRO A 18 -33.25 -32.80 11.84
C PRO A 18 -34.48 -33.67 11.55
N ALA A 19 -35.12 -33.46 10.40
CA ALA A 19 -36.15 -34.33 9.86
C ALA A 19 -35.63 -35.77 9.71
N ASN A 20 -36.54 -36.73 9.86
CA ASN A 20 -36.25 -38.16 9.73
C ASN A 20 -35.20 -38.71 10.72
N THR A 21 -34.89 -37.99 11.80
CA THR A 21 -34.03 -38.49 12.89
C THR A 21 -34.84 -38.91 14.10
N ASN A 22 -34.33 -39.89 14.85
CA ASN A 22 -34.95 -40.31 16.10
C ASN A 22 -34.65 -39.27 17.18
N TRP A 23 -35.65 -38.97 18.00
CA TRP A 23 -35.56 -37.99 19.06
C TRP A 23 -36.32 -38.48 20.30
N SER A 24 -36.14 -37.79 21.41
CA SER A 24 -36.80 -38.11 22.66
C SER A 24 -37.13 -36.85 23.43
N PHE A 25 -38.16 -36.95 24.25
CA PHE A 25 -38.53 -35.92 25.21
C PHE A 25 -38.95 -36.58 26.51
N SER A 26 -39.00 -35.79 27.57
CA SER A 26 -39.41 -36.28 28.89
C SER A 26 -40.46 -35.39 29.51
N VAL A 27 -41.36 -36.02 30.26
CA VAL A 27 -42.41 -35.35 31.03
C VAL A 27 -42.22 -35.72 32.49
N ALA A 28 -42.01 -34.72 33.35
CA ALA A 28 -42.08 -34.94 34.78
C ALA A 28 -43.55 -35.06 35.17
N LEU A 29 -43.93 -36.24 35.65
CA LEU A 29 -45.23 -36.54 36.20
C LEU A 29 -45.12 -36.20 37.69
N ASP A 30 -45.32 -34.93 38.05
CA ASP A 30 -45.20 -34.47 39.44
C ASP A 30 -46.59 -34.53 40.10
N PRO A 31 -46.88 -35.54 40.94
CA PRO A 31 -48.14 -35.62 41.64
C PRO A 31 -48.10 -34.68 42.85
N SER A 32 -48.35 -33.38 42.65
CA SER A 32 -48.74 -32.55 43.80
C SER A 32 -50.11 -32.96 44.36
N ASP A 33 -50.91 -33.69 43.55
CA ASP A 33 -52.20 -34.31 43.87
C ASP A 33 -52.28 -35.71 43.23
N SER A 34 -53.22 -36.54 43.68
CA SER A 34 -53.53 -37.83 43.02
C SER A 34 -53.93 -37.59 41.56
N PHE A 35 -53.24 -38.23 40.62
CA PHE A 35 -53.65 -38.28 39.21
C PHE A 35 -53.92 -39.73 38.80
N ASP A 36 -54.77 -39.91 37.79
CA ASP A 36 -55.06 -41.23 37.22
C ASP A 36 -54.25 -41.46 35.95
N ALA A 37 -54.17 -40.44 35.09
CA ALA A 37 -53.48 -40.52 33.81
C ALA A 37 -52.88 -39.18 33.38
N THR A 38 -51.78 -39.25 32.65
CA THR A 38 -51.21 -38.15 31.88
C THR A 38 -51.17 -38.56 30.43
N GLU A 39 -51.86 -37.81 29.58
CA GLU A 39 -51.97 -38.04 28.15
C GLU A 39 -51.06 -37.09 27.38
N ILE A 40 -50.32 -37.63 26.41
CA ILE A 40 -49.46 -36.85 25.52
C ILE A 40 -50.07 -36.82 24.14
N TYR A 41 -50.14 -35.62 23.58
CA TYR A 41 -50.66 -35.31 22.26
C TYR A 41 -49.55 -34.78 21.36
N PHE A 42 -49.51 -35.25 20.13
CA PHE A 42 -48.67 -34.71 19.05
C PHE A 42 -49.60 -34.21 17.94
N ASN A 43 -49.60 -32.90 17.67
CA ASN A 43 -50.55 -32.24 16.77
C ASN A 43 -52.00 -32.71 17.00
N GLU A 44 -52.50 -32.51 18.23
CA GLU A 44 -53.86 -32.87 18.67
C GLU A 44 -54.19 -34.37 18.73
N LYS A 45 -53.27 -35.26 18.36
CA LYS A 45 -53.48 -36.71 18.41
C LYS A 45 -52.79 -37.30 19.62
N ARG A 46 -53.52 -38.02 20.47
CA ARG A 46 -52.96 -38.70 21.64
C ARG A 46 -52.03 -39.83 21.21
N ILE A 47 -50.76 -39.77 21.60
CA ILE A 47 -49.72 -40.75 21.23
C ILE A 47 -49.34 -41.69 22.37
N VAL A 48 -49.42 -41.23 23.63
CA VAL A 48 -49.03 -41.99 24.82
C VAL A 48 -49.95 -41.62 25.99
N SER A 49 -50.29 -42.60 26.82
CA SER A 49 -50.92 -42.40 28.13
C SER A 49 -50.04 -43.01 29.21
N ALA A 50 -49.61 -42.21 30.17
CA ALA A 50 -48.98 -42.67 31.40
C ALA A 50 -49.99 -42.70 32.53
N TYR A 51 -49.90 -43.70 33.41
CA TYR A 51 -50.79 -43.88 34.55
C TYR A 51 -50.00 -43.80 35.85
N SER A 52 -50.65 -43.36 36.92
CA SER A 52 -50.04 -43.24 38.25
C SER A 52 -49.57 -44.56 38.85
N ASN A 53 -49.99 -45.71 38.30
CA ASN A 53 -49.46 -47.02 38.64
C ASN A 53 -48.11 -47.37 37.97
N GLY A 54 -47.44 -46.39 37.37
CA GLY A 54 -46.14 -46.55 36.73
C GLY A 54 -46.19 -47.22 35.35
N ARG A 55 -47.37 -47.35 34.73
CA ARG A 55 -47.50 -47.90 33.38
C ARG A 55 -47.57 -46.79 32.35
N ALA A 56 -46.87 -46.96 31.24
CA ALA A 56 -47.06 -46.19 30.01
C ALA A 56 -47.67 -47.09 28.93
N LEU A 57 -48.64 -46.57 28.20
CA LEU A 57 -49.28 -47.22 27.07
C LEU A 57 -49.16 -46.32 25.84
N ILE A 58 -48.63 -46.88 24.77
CA ILE A 58 -48.59 -46.23 23.45
C ILE A 58 -49.99 -46.37 22.82
N ASP A 59 -50.53 -45.27 22.29
CA ASP A 59 -51.83 -45.27 21.64
C ASP A 59 -51.81 -46.13 20.37
N ALA A 60 -52.70 -47.12 20.27
CA ALA A 60 -52.68 -48.07 19.16
C ALA A 60 -53.02 -47.46 17.79
N GLN A 61 -53.69 -46.31 17.76
CA GLN A 61 -54.12 -45.68 16.51
C GLN A 61 -53.16 -44.58 16.07
N ASN A 62 -52.63 -43.79 17.01
CA ASN A 62 -51.84 -42.60 16.70
C ASN A 62 -50.38 -42.71 17.17
N GLY A 63 -50.04 -43.69 18.00
CA GLY A 63 -48.69 -43.91 18.54
C GLY A 63 -47.73 -44.65 17.61
N GLY A 64 -48.06 -44.81 16.32
CA GLY A 64 -47.26 -45.61 15.38
C GLY A 64 -45.83 -45.11 15.13
N LEU A 65 -45.52 -43.86 15.49
CA LEU A 65 -44.17 -43.29 15.44
C LEU A 65 -43.50 -43.24 16.82
N VAL A 66 -44.16 -43.66 17.89
CA VAL A 66 -43.53 -43.80 19.21
C VAL A 66 -42.74 -45.11 19.20
N ALA A 67 -41.41 -45.02 19.28
CA ALA A 67 -40.54 -46.18 19.33
C ALA A 67 -40.63 -46.91 20.67
N ASP A 68 -40.65 -46.13 21.75
CA ASP A 68 -40.74 -46.63 23.12
C ASP A 68 -41.26 -45.54 24.06
N ALA A 69 -41.91 -45.95 25.15
CA ALA A 69 -42.38 -45.07 26.20
C ALA A 69 -42.32 -45.80 27.55
N PHE A 70 -41.58 -45.26 28.51
CA PHE A 70 -41.42 -45.86 29.83
C PHE A 70 -41.31 -44.81 30.93
N ILE A 71 -41.72 -45.19 32.13
CA ILE A 71 -41.67 -44.34 33.31
C ILE A 71 -40.49 -44.76 34.17
N LEU A 72 -39.69 -43.79 34.59
CA LEU A 72 -38.65 -43.96 35.59
C LEU A 72 -39.09 -43.28 36.87
N ASP A 73 -39.09 -44.03 37.98
CA ASP A 73 -39.34 -43.47 39.29
C ASP A 73 -38.03 -43.21 40.03
N SER A 74 -37.72 -41.94 40.25
CA SER A 74 -36.55 -41.52 41.02
C SER A 74 -36.77 -41.56 42.53
N VAL A 75 -38.03 -41.68 43.00
CA VAL A 75 -38.42 -41.77 44.42
C VAL A 75 -39.52 -42.84 44.60
N PRO A 76 -39.16 -44.14 44.60
CA PRO A 76 -40.11 -45.26 44.60
C PRO A 76 -41.09 -45.34 45.77
N GLU A 77 -40.81 -44.63 46.86
CA GLU A 77 -41.60 -44.69 48.10
C GLU A 77 -42.82 -43.77 48.10
N ASP A 78 -42.85 -42.76 47.22
CA ASP A 78 -43.88 -41.70 47.23
C ASP A 78 -44.36 -41.29 45.82
N ASN A 79 -43.87 -41.94 44.76
CA ASN A 79 -44.21 -41.65 43.35
C ASN A 79 -44.03 -40.17 42.93
N SER A 80 -43.35 -39.36 43.74
CA SER A 80 -43.11 -37.94 43.50
C SER A 80 -41.96 -37.68 42.52
N GLY A 81 -41.31 -38.75 42.05
CA GLY A 81 -40.17 -38.70 41.15
C GLY A 81 -40.40 -39.33 39.78
N LEU A 82 -41.66 -39.47 39.35
CA LEU A 82 -42.02 -40.14 38.10
C LEU A 82 -41.68 -39.27 36.89
N ILE A 83 -40.85 -39.80 35.99
CA ILE A 83 -40.51 -39.17 34.73
C ILE A 83 -40.85 -40.12 33.60
N LEU A 84 -41.76 -39.71 32.71
CA LEU A 84 -42.05 -40.42 31.48
C LEU A 84 -41.04 -40.02 30.41
N TYR A 85 -40.34 -40.99 29.86
CA TYR A 85 -39.50 -40.83 28.67
C TYR A 85 -40.25 -41.35 27.46
N VAL A 86 -40.27 -40.57 26.39
CA VAL A 86 -40.88 -40.96 25.12
C VAL A 86 -39.82 -40.83 24.03
N SER A 87 -39.57 -41.94 23.31
CA SER A 87 -38.74 -41.95 22.12
C SER A 87 -39.64 -41.99 20.88
N TYR A 88 -39.38 -41.08 19.95
CA TYR A 88 -40.18 -40.87 18.76
C TYR A 88 -39.32 -41.04 17.50
N LEU A 89 -39.85 -41.76 16.52
CA LEU A 89 -39.22 -42.01 15.24
C LEU A 89 -39.39 -40.82 14.30
N GLY A 90 -38.45 -40.70 13.36
CA GLY A 90 -38.34 -39.59 12.43
C GLY A 90 -39.65 -39.03 11.90
N ILE A 91 -39.75 -37.70 11.91
CA ILE A 91 -40.88 -36.92 11.39
C ILE A 91 -40.42 -35.98 10.27
N ASP A 92 -41.35 -35.60 9.41
CA ASP A 92 -41.12 -34.66 8.33
C ASP A 92 -40.78 -33.26 8.86
N SER A 93 -40.11 -32.45 8.04
CA SER A 93 -39.82 -31.06 8.38
C SER A 93 -41.10 -30.26 8.62
N GLY A 94 -41.12 -29.44 9.66
CA GLY A 94 -42.29 -28.66 10.06
C GLY A 94 -42.21 -28.16 11.49
N GLU A 95 -43.26 -27.45 11.90
CA GLU A 95 -43.46 -27.02 13.29
C GLU A 95 -44.57 -27.89 13.90
N TYR A 96 -44.31 -28.47 15.07
CA TYR A 96 -45.21 -29.41 15.72
C TYR A 96 -45.44 -29.03 17.17
N GLU A 97 -46.67 -29.20 17.64
CA GLU A 97 -47.04 -29.01 19.04
C GLU A 97 -47.04 -30.36 19.76
N ILE A 98 -46.36 -30.40 20.91
CA ILE A 98 -46.52 -31.44 21.91
C ILE A 98 -47.31 -30.85 23.07
N ARG A 99 -48.45 -31.47 23.37
CA ARG A 99 -49.29 -31.10 24.49
C ARG A 99 -49.40 -32.26 25.46
N VAL A 100 -49.35 -31.95 26.75
CA VAL A 100 -49.48 -32.88 27.85
C VAL A 100 -50.69 -32.46 28.66
N GLU A 101 -51.53 -33.42 29.02
CA GLU A 101 -52.75 -33.22 29.80
C GLU A 101 -52.77 -34.23 30.94
N THR A 102 -52.79 -33.74 32.18
CA THR A 102 -52.90 -34.57 33.38
C THR A 102 -54.34 -34.60 33.86
N LEU A 103 -54.85 -35.81 34.12
CA LEU A 103 -56.23 -36.13 34.42
C LEU A 103 -56.35 -36.78 35.80
N ASN A 104 -57.39 -36.40 36.55
CA ASN A 104 -57.81 -37.09 37.77
C ASN A 104 -59.32 -37.36 37.68
N GLU A 105 -59.74 -38.62 37.84
CA GLU A 105 -61.13 -39.08 37.63
C GLU A 105 -61.71 -38.65 36.26
N GLY A 106 -60.85 -38.51 35.26
CA GLY A 106 -61.21 -38.04 33.91
C GLY A 106 -61.37 -36.52 33.76
N ALA A 107 -61.18 -35.74 34.83
CA ALA A 107 -61.14 -34.28 34.76
C ALA A 107 -59.72 -33.78 34.53
N LEU A 108 -59.55 -32.81 33.62
CA LEU A 108 -58.28 -32.11 33.39
C LEU A 108 -57.90 -31.29 34.63
N ILE A 109 -56.77 -31.64 35.23
CA ILE A 109 -56.21 -30.91 36.38
C ILE A 109 -55.05 -30.00 35.95
N GLU A 110 -54.32 -30.40 34.91
CA GLU A 110 -53.17 -29.64 34.43
C GLU A 110 -52.90 -29.87 32.94
N SER A 111 -52.37 -28.86 32.27
CA SER A 111 -51.85 -29.01 30.91
C SER A 111 -50.58 -28.19 30.69
N ALA A 112 -49.64 -28.76 29.94
CA ALA A 112 -48.43 -28.11 29.48
C ALA A 112 -48.28 -28.33 27.96
N SER A 113 -47.81 -27.34 27.22
CA SER A 113 -47.52 -27.49 25.79
C SER A 113 -46.20 -26.84 25.42
N GLY A 114 -45.62 -27.35 24.35
CA GLY A 114 -44.39 -26.83 23.78
C GLY A 114 -44.30 -27.15 22.29
N THR A 115 -43.58 -26.29 21.58
CA THR A 115 -43.40 -26.40 20.15
C THR A 115 -41.99 -26.89 19.83
N ILE A 116 -41.88 -27.82 18.87
CA ILE A 116 -40.61 -28.29 18.31
C ILE A 116 -40.53 -27.89 16.84
N VAL A 117 -39.32 -27.54 16.38
CA VAL A 117 -39.03 -27.24 14.98
C VAL A 117 -38.19 -28.34 14.37
N VAL A 118 -38.71 -28.96 13.31
CA VAL A 118 -38.02 -30.03 12.58
C VAL A 118 -37.54 -29.46 11.25
N PHE A 119 -36.23 -29.43 11.06
CA PHE A 119 -35.63 -28.86 9.86
C PHE A 119 -35.15 -29.94 8.90
N ASP A 120 -35.23 -29.69 7.60
CA ASP A 120 -34.65 -30.59 6.60
C ASP A 120 -33.11 -30.47 6.66
N ALA A 121 -32.43 -31.52 7.14
CA ALA A 121 -30.98 -31.53 7.19
C ALA A 121 -30.41 -31.78 5.78
N ALA A 122 -29.98 -30.68 5.17
CA ALA A 122 -29.30 -30.60 3.88
C ALA A 122 -30.17 -31.01 2.67
N ALA A 123 -31.17 -30.19 2.38
CA ALA A 123 -31.68 -30.05 1.03
C ALA A 123 -30.52 -29.66 0.08
N LYS A 124 -30.48 -30.30 -1.09
CA LYS A 124 -29.56 -30.05 -2.22
C LYS A 124 -29.25 -28.57 -2.48
N SER A 125 -30.17 -27.66 -2.18
CA SER A 125 -30.01 -26.21 -2.28
C SER A 125 -28.83 -25.65 -1.48
N TYR A 126 -28.59 -26.12 -0.26
CA TYR A 126 -27.47 -25.62 0.56
C TYR A 126 -26.11 -26.10 0.01
N ALA A 127 -26.06 -27.33 -0.53
CA ALA A 127 -24.88 -27.84 -1.21
C ALA A 127 -24.62 -27.10 -2.53
N ASP A 128 -25.66 -26.80 -3.30
CA ASP A 128 -25.54 -26.02 -4.55
C ASP A 128 -25.10 -24.57 -4.27
N GLU A 129 -25.58 -23.95 -3.19
CA GLU A 129 -25.15 -22.62 -2.75
C GLU A 129 -23.67 -22.62 -2.32
N LEU A 130 -23.27 -23.58 -1.47
CA LEU A 130 -21.87 -23.71 -1.06
C LEU A 130 -20.94 -23.96 -2.25
N ASN A 131 -21.35 -24.80 -3.21
CA ASN A 131 -20.58 -25.02 -4.44
C ASN A 131 -20.49 -23.74 -5.29
N GLY A 132 -21.56 -22.98 -5.40
CA GLY A 132 -21.54 -21.67 -6.07
C GLY A 132 -20.58 -20.68 -5.42
N GLN A 133 -20.57 -20.62 -4.07
CA GLN A 133 -19.63 -19.78 -3.32
C GLN A 133 -18.17 -20.24 -3.51
N ILE A 134 -17.92 -21.56 -3.53
CA ILE A 134 -16.59 -22.12 -3.79
C ILE A 134 -16.09 -21.76 -5.19
N ASP A 135 -16.94 -21.83 -6.21
CA ASP A 135 -16.56 -21.48 -7.57
C ASP A 135 -16.32 -19.96 -7.74
N ALA A 136 -17.10 -19.13 -7.05
CA ALA A 136 -16.85 -17.68 -7.00
C ALA A 136 -15.49 -17.36 -6.35
N LEU A 137 -15.16 -18.02 -5.23
CA LEU A 137 -13.87 -17.87 -4.56
C LEU A 137 -12.70 -18.32 -5.44
N ARG A 138 -12.84 -19.44 -6.17
CA ARG A 138 -11.82 -19.90 -7.13
C ARG A 138 -11.59 -18.89 -8.25
N LYS A 139 -12.67 -18.28 -8.75
CA LYS A 139 -12.58 -17.25 -9.79
C LYS A 139 -11.85 -16.01 -9.27
N LEU A 140 -12.25 -15.52 -8.09
CA LEU A 140 -11.60 -14.39 -7.44
C LEU A 140 -10.11 -14.66 -7.19
N SER A 141 -9.76 -15.87 -6.72
CA SER A 141 -8.36 -16.26 -6.50
C SER A 141 -7.52 -16.20 -7.78
N LYS A 142 -8.08 -16.59 -8.93
CA LYS A 142 -7.39 -16.50 -10.22
C LYS A 142 -7.24 -15.05 -10.70
N GLU A 143 -8.25 -14.22 -10.48
CA GLU A 143 -8.18 -12.79 -10.80
C GLU A 143 -7.07 -12.11 -9.99
N ILE A 144 -7.00 -12.38 -8.68
CA ILE A 144 -5.92 -11.87 -7.82
C ILE A 144 -4.54 -12.37 -8.27
N GLU A 145 -4.42 -13.65 -8.63
CA GLU A 145 -3.15 -14.20 -9.12
C GLU A 145 -2.69 -13.51 -10.42
N ASN A 146 -3.62 -13.23 -11.34
CA ASN A 146 -3.32 -12.49 -12.57
C ASN A 146 -2.89 -11.05 -12.27
N ASP A 147 -3.62 -10.35 -11.39
CA ASP A 147 -3.30 -8.98 -10.99
C ASP A 147 -1.91 -8.88 -10.33
N LEU A 148 -1.56 -9.86 -9.48
CA LEU A 148 -0.24 -9.94 -8.86
C LEU A 148 0.87 -10.16 -9.89
N ASN A 149 0.67 -11.07 -10.85
CA ASN A 149 1.63 -11.31 -11.92
C ASN A 149 1.83 -10.07 -12.80
N GLU A 150 0.76 -9.32 -13.10
CA GLU A 150 0.85 -8.07 -13.84
C GLU A 150 1.59 -6.99 -13.05
N LEU A 151 1.32 -6.89 -11.74
CA LEU A 151 1.98 -5.92 -10.87
C LEU A 151 3.48 -6.23 -10.71
N GLU A 152 3.85 -7.50 -10.57
CA GLU A 152 5.26 -7.92 -10.51
C GLU A 152 6.00 -7.58 -11.81
N LYS A 153 5.37 -7.84 -12.97
CA LYS A 153 5.92 -7.47 -14.27
C LYS A 153 6.12 -5.95 -14.39
N ASN A 154 5.11 -5.16 -14.05
CA ASN A 154 5.17 -3.70 -14.11
C ASN A 154 6.23 -3.13 -13.16
N ALA A 155 6.38 -3.73 -11.97
CA ALA A 155 7.42 -3.35 -11.02
C ALA A 155 8.83 -3.64 -11.57
N GLY A 156 9.03 -4.80 -12.20
CA GLY A 156 10.28 -5.16 -12.87
C GLY A 156 10.65 -4.21 -14.00
N GLU A 157 9.69 -3.89 -14.88
CA GLU A 157 9.89 -2.95 -15.99
C GLU A 157 10.22 -1.53 -15.50
N ASN A 158 9.50 -1.04 -14.49
CA ASN A 158 9.77 0.27 -13.89
C ASN A 158 11.13 0.34 -13.18
N SER A 159 11.53 -0.72 -12.49
CA SER A 159 12.83 -0.81 -11.84
C SER A 159 13.96 -0.70 -12.86
N ALA A 160 13.89 -1.50 -13.94
CA ALA A 160 14.87 -1.46 -15.02
C ALA A 160 14.93 -0.08 -15.72
N ALA A 161 13.78 0.55 -15.95
CA ALA A 161 13.72 1.89 -16.53
C ALA A 161 14.35 2.96 -15.61
N LEU A 162 14.14 2.85 -14.29
CA LEU A 162 14.75 3.73 -13.30
C LEU A 162 16.28 3.55 -13.24
N GLU A 163 16.76 2.32 -13.22
CA GLU A 163 18.20 2.02 -13.26
C GLU A 163 18.86 2.61 -14.51
N GLN A 164 18.21 2.48 -15.68
CA GLN A 164 18.69 3.07 -16.92
C GLN A 164 18.77 4.60 -16.85
N LYS A 165 17.72 5.26 -16.31
CA LYS A 165 17.73 6.73 -16.12
C LYS A 165 18.81 7.18 -15.15
N ILE A 166 19.06 6.41 -14.08
CA ILE A 166 20.13 6.70 -13.13
C ILE A 166 21.50 6.59 -13.81
N ALA A 167 21.72 5.55 -14.62
CA ALA A 167 22.96 5.38 -15.37
C ALA A 167 23.21 6.55 -16.35
N GLN A 168 22.19 6.93 -17.13
CA GLN A 168 22.26 8.07 -18.04
C GLN A 168 22.53 9.39 -17.31
N SER A 169 21.89 9.60 -16.16
CA SER A 169 22.10 10.80 -15.34
C SER A 169 23.54 10.86 -14.79
N LYS A 170 24.08 9.73 -14.31
CA LYS A 170 25.48 9.65 -13.85
C LYS A 170 26.46 9.99 -14.98
N GLU A 171 26.23 9.47 -16.18
CA GLU A 171 27.04 9.78 -17.35
C GLU A 171 26.96 11.28 -17.72
N GLY A 172 25.75 11.85 -17.73
CA GLY A 172 25.53 13.28 -17.94
C GLY A 172 26.25 14.17 -16.92
N ILE A 173 26.21 13.80 -15.64
CA ILE A 173 26.93 14.50 -14.57
C ILE A 173 28.45 14.42 -14.79
N SER A 174 28.96 13.25 -15.16
CA SER A 174 30.40 13.07 -15.43
C SER A 174 30.86 13.94 -16.61
N ASN A 175 30.07 13.98 -17.69
CA ASN A 175 30.34 14.86 -18.83
C ASN A 175 30.31 16.35 -18.44
N LEU A 176 29.34 16.78 -17.63
CA LEU A 176 29.28 18.15 -17.12
C LEU A 176 30.49 18.50 -16.24
N GLN A 177 30.94 17.58 -15.39
CA GLN A 177 32.14 17.78 -14.57
C GLN A 177 33.39 17.93 -15.44
N ALA A 178 33.52 17.14 -16.50
CA ALA A 178 34.63 17.25 -17.45
C ALA A 178 34.60 18.60 -18.19
N LEU A 179 33.44 19.02 -18.70
CA LEU A 179 33.26 20.33 -19.35
C LEU A 179 33.55 21.49 -18.39
N TYR A 180 33.11 21.40 -17.14
CA TYR A 180 33.40 22.41 -16.12
C TYR A 180 34.90 22.50 -15.84
N SER A 181 35.60 21.36 -15.73
CA SER A 181 37.04 21.32 -15.53
C SER A 181 37.81 21.94 -16.70
N ASP A 182 37.45 21.59 -17.94
CA ASP A 182 38.03 22.19 -19.15
C ASP A 182 37.76 23.70 -19.23
N PHE A 183 36.51 24.11 -18.98
CA PHE A 183 36.15 25.53 -18.94
C PHE A 183 36.99 26.30 -17.90
N ASN A 184 37.12 25.77 -16.68
CA ASN A 184 37.90 26.41 -15.62
C ASN A 184 39.40 26.49 -15.98
N SER A 185 39.94 25.44 -16.61
CA SER A 185 41.32 25.45 -17.11
C SER A 185 41.54 26.55 -18.16
N ARG A 186 40.63 26.68 -19.13
CA ARG A 186 40.67 27.74 -20.15
C ARG A 186 40.51 29.13 -19.56
N ALA A 187 39.64 29.28 -18.56
CA ALA A 187 39.44 30.55 -17.85
C ALA A 187 40.73 30.97 -17.14
N ASN A 188 41.38 30.06 -16.41
CA ASN A 188 42.67 30.32 -15.75
C ASN A 188 43.77 30.70 -16.76
N ALA A 189 43.89 29.96 -17.87
CA ALA A 189 44.86 30.28 -18.91
C ALA A 189 44.59 31.66 -19.56
N THR A 190 43.32 32.05 -19.67
CA THR A 190 42.92 33.37 -20.18
C THR A 190 43.26 34.48 -19.19
N GLU A 191 43.04 34.25 -17.89
CA GLU A 191 43.42 35.18 -16.83
C GLU A 191 44.94 35.41 -16.82
N GLU A 192 45.74 34.35 -16.96
CA GLU A 192 47.20 34.44 -17.05
C GLU A 192 47.63 35.23 -18.29
N THR A 193 47.04 34.95 -19.45
CA THR A 193 47.30 35.69 -20.69
C THR A 193 46.97 37.19 -20.53
N LEU A 194 45.87 37.52 -19.83
CA LEU A 194 45.49 38.91 -19.56
C LEU A 194 46.50 39.61 -18.64
N LYS A 195 47.01 38.93 -17.61
CA LYS A 195 48.06 39.46 -16.73
C LYS A 195 49.36 39.72 -17.50
N GLU A 196 49.76 38.79 -18.37
CA GLU A 196 50.93 38.97 -19.23
C GLU A 196 50.77 40.18 -20.18
N ASN A 197 49.62 40.27 -20.84
CA ASN A 197 49.31 41.40 -21.72
C ASN A 197 49.30 42.73 -20.97
N ALA A 198 48.71 42.79 -19.78
CA ALA A 198 48.73 44.00 -18.95
C ALA A 198 50.17 44.42 -18.61
N GLY A 199 51.05 43.46 -18.29
CA GLY A 199 52.47 43.69 -18.08
C GLY A 199 53.19 44.22 -19.33
N ALA A 200 52.88 43.66 -20.50
CA ALA A 200 53.42 44.12 -21.79
C ALA A 200 52.96 45.55 -22.13
N TYR A 201 51.67 45.87 -21.93
CA TYR A 201 51.13 47.21 -22.10
C TYR A 201 51.81 48.24 -21.20
N SER A 202 52.08 47.88 -19.94
CA SER A 202 52.81 48.75 -19.02
C SER A 202 54.21 49.09 -19.54
N LYS A 203 54.97 48.08 -19.98
CA LYS A 203 56.31 48.26 -20.57
C LYS A 203 56.26 49.12 -21.84
N LEU A 204 55.31 48.86 -22.73
CA LEU A 204 55.14 49.65 -23.95
C LEU A 204 54.85 51.11 -23.63
N ASN A 205 54.02 51.38 -22.60
CA ASN A 205 53.74 52.73 -22.15
C ASN A 205 54.99 53.42 -21.58
N GLU A 206 55.81 52.72 -20.79
CA GLU A 206 57.09 53.25 -20.31
C GLU A 206 58.05 53.59 -21.46
N GLU A 207 58.20 52.70 -22.45
CA GLU A 207 59.02 52.95 -23.63
C GLU A 207 58.50 54.14 -24.44
N MET A 208 57.19 54.27 -24.60
CA MET A 208 56.58 55.42 -25.26
C MET A 208 56.86 56.73 -24.51
N GLN A 209 56.82 56.72 -23.17
CA GLN A 209 57.17 57.90 -22.36
C GLN A 209 58.65 58.26 -22.50
N LYS A 210 59.56 57.28 -22.49
CA LYS A 210 60.99 57.49 -22.75
C LYS A 210 61.21 58.09 -24.15
N LEU A 211 60.52 57.57 -25.16
CA LEU A 211 60.60 58.09 -26.52
C LEU A 211 60.10 59.54 -26.59
N LYS A 212 58.94 59.85 -25.99
CA LYS A 212 58.42 61.23 -25.91
C LYS A 212 59.41 62.19 -25.24
N LYS A 213 60.06 61.75 -24.17
CA LYS A 213 61.08 62.56 -23.47
C LYS A 213 62.29 62.81 -24.38
N SER A 214 62.80 61.77 -25.03
CA SER A 214 63.92 61.91 -25.99
C SER A 214 63.57 62.83 -27.16
N LEU A 215 62.34 62.77 -27.66
CA LEU A 215 61.87 63.62 -28.76
C LEU A 215 61.78 65.09 -28.32
N LYS A 216 61.29 65.38 -27.11
CA LYS A 216 61.34 66.72 -26.52
C LYS A 216 62.77 67.24 -26.34
N GLU A 217 63.69 66.40 -25.90
CA GLU A 217 65.11 66.77 -25.76
C GLU A 217 65.75 67.05 -27.13
N TYR A 218 65.45 66.27 -28.15
CA TYR A 218 65.87 66.52 -29.52
C TYR A 218 65.29 67.83 -30.08
N GLN A 219 64.00 68.08 -29.84
CA GLN A 219 63.34 69.30 -30.28
C GLN A 219 63.92 70.53 -29.57
N ALA A 220 64.23 70.42 -28.28
CA ALA A 220 64.94 71.48 -27.54
C ALA A 220 66.35 71.73 -28.10
N ARG A 221 67.08 70.68 -28.49
CA ARG A 221 68.40 70.82 -29.17
C ARG A 221 68.27 71.48 -30.54
N LEU A 222 67.27 71.11 -31.34
CA LEU A 222 66.98 71.77 -32.62
C LEU A 222 66.65 73.25 -32.43
N ASN A 223 65.80 73.60 -31.47
CA ASN A 223 65.49 74.99 -31.16
C ASN A 223 66.71 75.76 -30.63
N SER A 224 67.62 75.10 -29.90
CA SER A 224 68.89 75.71 -29.46
C SER A 224 69.87 75.96 -30.62
N LEU A 225 69.81 75.14 -31.68
CA LEU A 225 70.56 75.34 -32.92
C LEU A 225 69.96 76.46 -33.78
N GLU A 226 68.63 76.63 -33.78
CA GLU A 226 67.96 77.79 -34.38
C GLU A 226 68.27 79.10 -33.64
N GLY A 227 68.51 79.04 -32.33
CA GLY A 227 68.91 80.18 -31.50
C GLY A 227 70.38 80.60 -31.64
N SER A 228 71.27 79.72 -32.14
CA SER A 228 72.67 80.04 -32.41
C SER A 228 72.86 80.37 -33.89
N GLY A 229 72.66 81.64 -34.24
CA GLY A 229 72.75 82.11 -35.61
C GLY A 229 74.11 81.88 -36.28
N ALA A 230 74.09 81.21 -37.43
CA ALA A 230 74.97 81.50 -38.56
C ALA A 230 74.30 80.99 -39.85
N ALA A 231 73.94 81.94 -40.71
CA ALA A 231 73.42 81.70 -42.04
C ALA A 231 74.50 81.04 -42.92
N THR A 232 74.55 79.70 -42.94
CA THR A 232 75.16 78.84 -43.98
C THR A 232 75.09 77.38 -43.50
N GLY A 233 73.95 76.71 -43.67
CA GLY A 233 73.83 75.29 -43.25
C GLY A 233 72.46 74.62 -43.40
N TYR A 234 71.50 75.25 -44.09
CA TYR A 234 70.11 74.75 -44.15
C TYR A 234 69.91 73.46 -44.97
N ALA A 235 70.94 72.95 -45.66
CA ALA A 235 70.84 71.68 -46.40
C ALA A 235 71.16 70.43 -45.55
N THR A 236 71.93 70.55 -44.46
CA THR A 236 72.37 69.40 -43.65
C THR A 236 71.56 69.19 -42.38
N ILE A 237 70.96 70.24 -41.80
CA ILE A 237 70.15 70.14 -40.57
C ILE A 237 68.74 69.60 -40.86
N GLY A 238 68.16 69.92 -42.02
CA GLY A 238 66.92 69.30 -42.51
C GLY A 238 67.08 67.82 -42.86
N GLY A 239 68.24 67.42 -43.39
CA GLY A 239 68.54 66.02 -43.71
C GLY A 239 68.67 65.13 -42.48
N LEU A 240 69.37 65.58 -41.43
CA LEU A 240 69.58 64.78 -40.21
C LEU A 240 68.32 64.66 -39.35
N SER A 241 67.45 65.68 -39.33
CA SER A 241 66.17 65.62 -38.62
C SER A 241 65.18 64.68 -39.30
N ILE A 242 65.12 64.67 -40.63
CA ILE A 242 64.31 63.70 -41.40
C ILE A 242 64.86 62.28 -41.24
N ILE A 243 66.19 62.09 -41.25
CA ILE A 243 66.80 60.78 -41.01
C ILE A 243 66.54 60.29 -39.59
N ALA A 244 66.63 61.16 -38.57
CA ALA A 244 66.33 60.78 -37.19
C ALA A 244 64.85 60.42 -36.99
N ILE A 245 63.92 61.16 -37.62
CA ILE A 245 62.48 60.84 -37.62
C ILE A 245 62.24 59.53 -38.38
N ALA A 246 62.86 59.33 -39.54
CA ALA A 246 62.75 58.09 -40.31
C ALA A 246 63.32 56.88 -39.55
N VAL A 247 64.42 57.04 -38.82
CA VAL A 247 65.00 55.98 -37.97
C VAL A 247 64.11 55.72 -36.76
N ALA A 248 63.52 56.74 -36.14
CA ALA A 248 62.56 56.56 -35.05
C ALA A 248 61.27 55.85 -35.52
N PHE A 249 60.76 56.20 -36.72
CA PHE A 249 59.64 55.49 -37.35
C PHE A 249 60.02 54.06 -37.77
N ALA A 250 61.22 53.83 -38.29
CA ALA A 250 61.70 52.50 -38.64
C ALA A 250 61.88 51.62 -37.40
N LEU A 251 62.38 52.17 -36.29
CA LEU A 251 62.49 51.47 -35.01
C LEU A 251 61.12 51.18 -34.41
N LEU A 252 60.18 52.13 -34.45
CA LEU A 252 58.78 51.90 -34.06
C LEU A 252 58.13 50.82 -34.93
N PHE A 253 58.37 50.84 -36.24
CA PHE A 253 57.85 49.83 -37.16
C PHE A 253 58.45 48.46 -36.87
N VAL A 254 59.75 48.36 -36.59
CA VAL A 254 60.42 47.10 -36.22
C VAL A 254 59.91 46.58 -34.88
N VAL A 255 59.72 47.43 -33.87
CA VAL A 255 59.17 47.03 -32.56
C VAL A 255 57.72 46.56 -32.72
N VAL A 256 56.87 47.33 -33.40
CA VAL A 256 55.47 46.96 -33.68
C VAL A 256 55.38 45.69 -34.52
N TRP A 257 56.26 45.50 -35.50
CA TRP A 257 56.29 44.30 -36.32
C TRP A 257 56.74 43.08 -35.52
N LYS A 258 57.78 43.20 -34.69
CA LYS A 258 58.30 42.12 -33.83
C LYS A 258 57.30 41.69 -32.76
N GLU A 259 56.59 42.65 -32.17
CA GLU A 259 55.46 42.41 -31.25
C GLU A 259 54.28 41.75 -31.98
N ARG A 260 53.90 42.24 -33.17
CA ARG A 260 52.84 41.59 -33.99
C ARG A 260 53.21 40.17 -34.40
N THR A 261 54.46 39.89 -34.76
CA THR A 261 54.88 38.53 -35.12
C THR A 261 54.85 37.59 -33.92
N LYS A 262 55.22 38.06 -32.72
CA LYS A 262 55.09 37.26 -31.49
C LYS A 262 53.63 36.98 -31.15
N ILE A 263 52.75 37.97 -31.28
CA ILE A 263 51.29 37.79 -31.09
C ILE A 263 50.73 36.82 -32.13
N ALA A 264 51.19 36.89 -33.38
CA ALA A 264 50.77 35.98 -34.45
C ALA A 264 51.28 34.53 -34.25
N GLU A 265 52.49 34.35 -33.71
CA GLU A 265 53.02 33.03 -33.34
C GLU A 265 52.29 32.42 -32.13
N LEU A 266 51.95 33.23 -31.12
CA LEU A 266 51.14 32.81 -29.97
C LEU A 266 49.72 32.40 -30.39
N LEU A 267 49.12 33.13 -31.35
CA LEU A 267 47.82 32.78 -31.93
C LEU A 267 47.86 31.54 -32.84
N LYS A 268 48.98 31.30 -33.56
CA LYS A 268 49.16 30.08 -34.37
C LYS A 268 49.36 28.83 -33.50
N ARG A 269 50.11 28.92 -32.40
CA ARG A 269 50.28 27.79 -31.46
C ARG A 269 48.97 27.39 -30.77
N LYS A 270 48.06 28.34 -30.52
CA LYS A 270 46.71 28.07 -29.98
C LYS A 270 45.72 27.41 -30.96
N ARG A 271 46.02 27.31 -32.26
CA ARG A 271 45.17 26.61 -33.25
C ARG A 271 45.65 25.18 -33.57
N ALA A 272 46.75 24.73 -32.98
CA ALA A 272 47.35 23.43 -33.23
C ALA A 272 47.09 22.40 -32.10
N PHE A 273 46.25 22.74 -31.13
CA PHE A 273 45.67 21.89 -30.10
C PHE A 273 44.15 22.09 -30.10
#